data_AF-A0A1I4I3D7-F1
#
_entry.id   AF-A0A1I4I3D7-F1
#
_cell.length_a   1.000
_cell.length_b   1.000
_cell.length_c   1.000
_cell.angle_alpha   90.00
_cell.angle_beta   90.00
_cell.angle_gamma   90.00
#
_symmetry.space_group_name_H-M   'P 1'
#
loop_
_entity.id
_entity.type
_entity.pdbx_description
1 polymer ?
#
loop_
_entity_poly.entity_id
_entity_poly.type
_entity_poly.pdbx_seq_one_letter_code
_entity_poly.pdbx_strand_id
1 'polypeptide(L)'
;MPQQVKVLKATQELDIFSEQAVITKLTPILLQAAEKKALPTLTEILVIFAKKQLPKAVISHSMAVAYVAVRIAEWLTESSSMKLDIPALAAGGLLHDVEKINSDHAARGADFVVQLGYFSLAPMIATHMELVFLQGQPLGEAAILYLADKICKGSTLISLEQRLAKSIQAYGELFSIREKFNTAFVIRDSVVQAIDDRQIPLAEKGIWEILINKNGILGSENG
;
A
#
# COMPACT_ATOMS: atom_id res chain seq x y z
N MET A 1 13.42 37.68 29.71
CA MET A 1 13.15 36.27 30.03
C MET A 1 12.37 35.67 28.87
N PRO A 2 12.82 34.55 28.28
CA PRO A 2 12.21 33.93 27.11
C PRO A 2 11.15 32.93 27.56
N GLN A 3 10.02 32.82 26.85
CA GLN A 3 9.23 31.60 26.69
C GLN A 3 7.96 31.92 25.91
N GLN A 4 7.91 31.51 24.65
CA GLN A 4 7.01 30.43 24.22
C GLN A 4 7.18 30.22 22.73
N VAL A 5 8.02 29.23 22.43
CA VAL A 5 8.07 28.54 21.14
C VAL A 5 6.67 27.96 20.93
N LYS A 6 5.90 28.54 20.01
CA LYS A 6 4.60 28.00 19.61
C LYS A 6 4.89 26.76 18.74
N VAL A 7 4.80 25.59 19.37
CA VAL A 7 4.95 24.29 18.72
C VAL A 7 3.79 24.11 17.74
N LEU A 8 4.09 24.19 16.45
CA LEU A 8 3.25 23.64 15.39
C LEU A 8 3.48 22.12 15.36
N LYS A 9 2.45 21.33 15.68
CA LYS A 9 2.34 19.94 15.20
C LYS A 9 0.90 19.66 14.80
N ALA A 10 0.53 20.16 13.62
CA ALA A 10 -0.49 19.52 12.82
C ALA A 10 0.10 18.20 12.30
N THR A 11 -0.63 17.10 12.42
CA THR A 11 -0.34 15.84 11.72
C THR A 11 -0.45 16.10 10.21
N GLN A 12 0.67 16.49 9.60
CA GLN A 12 0.76 16.69 8.15
C GLN A 12 0.63 15.32 7.48
N GLU A 13 -0.46 15.14 6.74
CA GLU A 13 -0.54 14.14 5.69
C GLU A 13 0.64 14.42 4.73
N LEU A 14 1.63 13.53 4.73
CA LEU A 14 2.83 13.67 3.92
C LEU A 14 2.46 13.41 2.45
N ASP A 15 2.42 14.48 1.64
CA ASP A 15 2.42 14.38 0.18
C ASP A 15 3.85 14.09 -0.29
N ILE A 16 4.23 12.82 -0.18
CA ILE A 16 5.59 12.34 -0.49
C ILE A 16 5.68 11.70 -1.88
N PHE A 17 4.57 11.60 -2.62
CA PHE A 17 4.53 10.87 -3.88
C PHE A 17 4.17 11.79 -5.04
N SER A 18 5.19 12.47 -5.59
CA SER A 18 5.01 13.05 -6.92
C SER A 18 4.82 11.93 -7.93
N GLU A 19 3.93 12.14 -8.90
CA GLU A 19 3.70 11.22 -10.01
C GLU A 19 5.03 10.84 -10.70
N GLN A 20 5.94 11.82 -10.83
CA GLN A 20 7.28 11.63 -11.37
C GLN A 20 8.13 10.68 -10.54
N ALA A 21 8.07 10.73 -9.20
CA ALA A 21 8.83 9.81 -8.35
C ALA A 21 8.35 8.36 -8.52
N VAL A 22 7.04 8.16 -8.62
CA VAL A 22 6.46 6.83 -8.88
C VAL A 22 6.87 6.32 -10.26
N ILE A 23 6.75 7.15 -11.30
CA ILE A 23 7.16 6.78 -12.67
C ILE A 23 8.64 6.40 -12.69
N THR A 24 9.52 7.23 -12.13
CA THR A 24 10.96 6.97 -12.09
C THR A 24 11.28 5.66 -11.37
N LYS A 25 10.56 5.34 -10.29
CA LYS A 25 10.78 4.11 -9.52
C LYS A 25 10.25 2.86 -10.23
N LEU A 26 9.01 2.89 -10.72
CA LEU A 26 8.31 1.70 -11.20
C LEU A 26 8.63 1.35 -12.67
N THR A 27 8.96 2.34 -13.51
CA THR A 27 9.27 2.11 -14.93
C THR A 27 10.35 1.05 -15.16
N PRO A 28 11.56 1.15 -14.57
CA PRO A 28 12.60 0.16 -14.82
C PRO A 28 12.24 -1.24 -14.29
N ILE A 29 11.52 -1.32 -13.17
CA ILE A 29 11.07 -2.58 -12.55
C ILE A 29 10.12 -3.32 -13.50
N LEU A 30 9.10 -2.62 -14.01
CA LEU A 30 8.08 -3.20 -14.87
C LEU A 30 8.62 -3.49 -16.28
N LEU A 31 9.47 -2.61 -16.83
CA LEU A 31 10.07 -2.81 -18.14
C LEU A 31 10.93 -4.08 -18.18
N GLN A 32 11.77 -4.30 -17.17
CA GLN A 32 12.63 -5.50 -17.11
C GLN A 32 11.81 -6.80 -16.96
N ALA A 33 10.65 -6.72 -16.29
CA ALA A 33 9.82 -7.89 -16.01
C ALA A 33 8.88 -8.25 -17.17
N ALA A 34 8.46 -7.27 -17.98
CA ALA A 34 7.53 -7.50 -19.09
C ALA A 34 8.03 -8.57 -20.06
N GLU A 35 9.33 -8.55 -20.37
CA GLU A 35 9.95 -9.53 -21.27
C GLU A 35 10.06 -10.94 -20.68
N LYS A 36 10.12 -11.06 -19.35
CA LYS A 36 10.52 -12.31 -18.66
C LYS A 36 9.38 -12.99 -17.91
N LYS A 37 8.36 -12.25 -17.49
CA LYS A 37 7.35 -12.71 -16.52
C LYS A 37 5.91 -12.55 -17.00
N ALA A 38 5.70 -12.13 -18.24
CA ALA A 38 4.37 -11.78 -18.77
C ALA A 38 3.63 -10.85 -17.80
N LEU A 39 4.26 -9.72 -17.49
CA LEU A 39 3.70 -8.64 -16.66
C LEU A 39 3.55 -7.37 -17.53
N PRO A 40 2.59 -6.49 -17.22
CA PRO A 40 2.44 -5.26 -17.98
C PRO A 40 3.57 -4.27 -17.67
N THR A 41 3.99 -3.55 -18.69
CA THR A 41 4.80 -2.32 -18.55
C THR A 41 3.97 -1.21 -17.92
N LEU A 42 4.62 -0.18 -17.38
CA LEU A 42 3.92 1.00 -16.86
C LEU A 42 3.06 1.67 -17.95
N THR A 43 3.56 1.74 -19.20
CA THR A 43 2.81 2.31 -20.33
C THR A 43 1.53 1.52 -20.61
N GLU A 44 1.55 0.20 -20.60
CA GLU A 44 0.36 -0.64 -20.77
C GLU A 44 -0.65 -0.42 -19.63
N ILE A 45 -0.18 -0.31 -18.39
CA ILE A 45 -1.03 0.00 -17.22
C ILE A 45 -1.70 1.37 -17.39
N LEU A 46 -0.96 2.40 -17.81
CA LEU A 46 -1.55 3.74 -18.05
C LEU A 46 -2.60 3.71 -19.16
N VAL A 47 -2.38 2.90 -20.21
CA VAL A 47 -3.39 2.66 -21.26
C VAL A 47 -4.62 1.95 -20.69
N ILE A 48 -4.44 0.96 -19.80
CA ILE A 48 -5.55 0.29 -19.10
C ILE A 48 -6.37 1.31 -18.29
N PHE A 49 -5.71 2.16 -17.50
CA PHE A 49 -6.39 3.21 -16.71
C PHE A 49 -7.19 4.16 -17.59
N ALA A 50 -6.62 4.61 -18.71
CA ALA A 50 -7.29 5.48 -19.66
C ALA A 50 -8.52 4.80 -20.30
N LYS A 51 -8.40 3.54 -20.74
CA LYS A 51 -9.51 2.77 -21.32
C LYS A 51 -10.63 2.52 -20.32
N LYS A 52 -10.29 2.28 -19.05
CA LYS A 52 -11.24 2.08 -17.94
C LYS A 52 -11.84 3.39 -17.44
N GLN A 53 -11.32 4.54 -17.86
CA GLN A 53 -11.76 5.87 -17.43
C GLN A 53 -11.76 5.98 -15.89
N LEU A 54 -10.70 5.46 -15.25
CA LEU A 54 -10.63 5.47 -13.79
C LEU A 54 -10.58 6.90 -13.24
N PRO A 55 -11.29 7.20 -12.14
CA PRO A 55 -11.18 8.49 -11.49
C PRO A 55 -9.73 8.79 -11.10
N LYS A 56 -9.32 10.05 -11.23
CA LYS A 56 -7.96 10.48 -10.86
C LYS A 56 -7.56 10.05 -9.44
N ALA A 57 -8.50 10.11 -8.49
CA ALA A 57 -8.27 9.68 -7.12
C ALA A 57 -7.91 8.19 -7.00
N VAL A 58 -8.50 7.31 -7.83
CA VAL A 58 -8.16 5.88 -7.86
C VAL A 58 -6.77 5.70 -8.43
N ILE A 59 -6.44 6.36 -9.55
CA ILE A 59 -5.12 6.28 -10.16
C ILE A 59 -4.03 6.74 -9.18
N SER A 60 -4.21 7.92 -8.56
CA SER A 60 -3.26 8.46 -7.60
C SER A 60 -3.10 7.56 -6.37
N HIS A 61 -4.18 6.90 -5.94
CA HIS A 61 -4.12 5.91 -4.87
C HIS A 61 -3.33 4.66 -5.29
N SER A 62 -3.65 4.06 -6.43
CA SER A 62 -2.94 2.88 -6.94
C SER A 62 -1.45 3.15 -7.16
N MET A 63 -1.08 4.35 -7.60
CA MET A 63 0.32 4.77 -7.72
C MET A 63 1.03 4.85 -6.37
N ALA A 64 0.40 5.45 -5.35
CA ALA A 64 0.95 5.51 -4.00
C ALA A 64 1.10 4.11 -3.38
N VAL A 65 0.08 3.25 -3.52
CA VAL A 65 0.09 1.87 -3.03
C VAL A 65 1.21 1.06 -3.68
N ALA A 66 1.34 1.12 -5.01
CA ALA A 66 2.40 0.40 -5.73
C ALA A 66 3.80 0.86 -5.29
N TYR A 67 4.01 2.16 -5.13
CA TYR A 67 5.28 2.70 -4.66
C TYR A 67 5.60 2.19 -3.26
N VAL A 68 4.67 2.31 -2.31
CA VAL A 68 4.84 1.87 -0.93
C VAL A 68 5.07 0.36 -0.83
N ALA A 69 4.30 -0.43 -1.58
CA ALA A 69 4.46 -1.88 -1.62
C ALA A 69 5.85 -2.29 -2.12
N VAL A 70 6.37 -1.65 -3.17
CA VAL A 70 7.72 -1.87 -3.67
C VAL A 70 8.77 -1.51 -2.61
N ARG A 71 8.62 -0.38 -1.91
CA ARG A 71 9.57 0.01 -0.84
C ARG A 71 9.60 -0.99 0.31
N ILE A 72 8.44 -1.42 0.77
CA ILE A 72 8.35 -2.43 1.82
C ILE A 72 9.02 -3.73 1.37
N ALA A 73 8.76 -4.16 0.14
CA ALA A 73 9.36 -5.38 -0.41
C ALA A 73 10.88 -5.28 -0.55
N GLU A 74 11.41 -4.15 -1.03
CA GLU A 74 12.85 -3.91 -1.13
C GLU A 74 13.52 -4.02 0.26
N TRP A 75 13.01 -3.32 1.26
CA TRP A 75 13.55 -3.38 2.62
C TRP A 75 13.49 -4.80 3.19
N LEU A 76 12.40 -5.54 2.96
CA LEU A 76 12.30 -6.94 3.39
C LEU A 76 13.35 -7.81 2.70
N THR A 77 13.57 -7.65 1.39
CA THR A 77 14.56 -8.43 0.64
C THR A 77 16.01 -8.05 0.99
N GLU A 78 16.26 -6.82 1.44
CA GLU A 78 17.59 -6.35 1.86
C GLU A 78 17.90 -6.78 3.30
N SER A 79 16.90 -6.76 4.18
CA SER A 79 17.05 -7.11 5.60
C SER A 79 16.95 -8.61 5.89
N SER A 80 16.45 -9.42 4.94
CA SER A 80 16.20 -10.84 5.15
C SER A 80 16.51 -11.67 3.90
N SER A 81 16.43 -13.00 4.01
CA SER A 81 16.57 -13.92 2.87
C SER A 81 15.27 -14.12 2.07
N MET A 82 14.23 -13.31 2.33
CA MET A 82 12.96 -13.39 1.61
C MET A 82 13.14 -13.11 0.12
N LYS A 83 12.42 -13.87 -0.70
CA LYS A 83 12.34 -13.66 -2.15
C LYS A 83 10.92 -13.22 -2.49
N LEU A 84 10.78 -11.95 -2.80
CA LEU A 84 9.51 -11.35 -3.20
C LEU A 84 9.55 -10.98 -4.69
N ASP A 85 8.44 -11.17 -5.38
CA ASP A 85 8.27 -10.74 -6.76
C ASP A 85 7.92 -9.23 -6.81
N ILE A 86 8.95 -8.40 -6.66
CA ILE A 86 8.83 -6.93 -6.67
C ILE A 86 8.11 -6.43 -7.94
N PRO A 87 8.39 -6.93 -9.15
CA PRO A 87 7.60 -6.57 -10.33
C PRO A 87 6.12 -6.93 -10.25
N ALA A 88 5.77 -8.11 -9.73
CA ALA A 88 4.37 -8.49 -9.54
C ALA A 88 3.69 -7.59 -8.50
N LEU A 89 4.39 -7.19 -7.43
CA LEU A 89 3.89 -6.20 -6.45
C LEU A 89 3.67 -4.82 -7.08
N ALA A 90 4.58 -4.36 -7.92
CA ALA A 90 4.44 -3.08 -8.61
C ALA A 90 3.21 -3.09 -9.52
N ALA A 91 3.05 -4.11 -10.37
CA ALA A 91 1.90 -4.24 -11.27
C ALA A 91 0.60 -4.48 -10.50
N GLY A 92 0.62 -5.35 -9.49
CA GLY A 92 -0.51 -5.64 -8.62
C GLY A 92 -0.98 -4.41 -7.85
N GLY A 93 -0.06 -3.62 -7.29
CA GLY A 93 -0.37 -2.36 -6.62
C GLY A 93 -1.02 -1.34 -7.54
N LEU A 94 -0.56 -1.25 -8.79
CA LEU A 94 -1.18 -0.36 -9.78
C LEU A 94 -2.57 -0.86 -10.21
N LEU A 95 -2.77 -2.17 -10.34
CA LEU A 95 -4.00 -2.74 -10.91
C LEU A 95 -5.01 -3.24 -9.85
N HIS A 96 -4.72 -3.18 -8.55
CA HIS A 96 -5.60 -3.76 -7.51
C HIS A 96 -7.02 -3.18 -7.54
N ASP A 97 -7.13 -1.88 -7.82
CA ASP A 97 -8.38 -1.12 -7.86
C ASP A 97 -8.84 -0.83 -9.31
N VAL A 98 -8.34 -1.58 -10.31
CA VAL A 98 -8.65 -1.34 -11.74
C VAL A 98 -10.14 -1.49 -12.07
N GLU A 99 -10.91 -2.15 -11.21
CA GLU A 99 -12.37 -2.31 -11.33
C GLU A 99 -13.12 -1.56 -10.21
N LYS A 100 -12.52 -0.57 -9.52
CA LYS A 100 -13.05 0.08 -8.30
C LYS A 100 -14.49 0.61 -8.40
N ILE A 101 -14.96 0.90 -9.61
CA ILE A 101 -16.32 1.38 -9.88
C ILE A 101 -17.38 0.28 -9.58
N ASN A 102 -16.98 -0.99 -9.56
CA ASN A 102 -17.85 -2.12 -9.28
C ASN A 102 -17.79 -2.53 -7.80
N SER A 103 -18.91 -2.99 -7.23
CA SER A 103 -18.99 -3.41 -5.83
C SER A 103 -18.09 -4.62 -5.50
N ASP A 104 -17.88 -5.50 -6.47
CA ASP A 104 -17.05 -6.72 -6.45
C ASP A 104 -15.68 -6.51 -7.13
N HIS A 105 -15.14 -5.29 -7.08
CA HIS A 105 -13.92 -4.88 -7.79
C HIS A 105 -12.70 -5.81 -7.60
N ALA A 106 -12.52 -6.42 -6.44
CA ALA A 106 -11.41 -7.36 -6.22
C ALA A 106 -11.51 -8.60 -7.12
N ALA A 107 -12.69 -9.23 -7.16
CA ALA A 107 -12.92 -10.41 -7.99
C ALA A 107 -12.87 -10.06 -9.49
N ARG A 108 -13.55 -8.98 -9.89
CA ARG A 108 -13.52 -8.51 -11.29
C ARG A 108 -12.13 -8.07 -11.72
N GLY A 109 -11.36 -7.45 -10.84
CA GLY A 109 -9.98 -7.04 -11.10
C GLY A 109 -9.09 -8.25 -11.35
N ALA A 110 -9.26 -9.32 -10.57
CA ALA A 110 -8.57 -10.58 -10.77
C ALA A 110 -8.92 -11.23 -12.11
N ASP A 111 -10.22 -11.32 -12.45
CA ASP A 111 -10.66 -11.82 -13.76
C ASP A 111 -10.13 -10.97 -14.92
N PHE A 112 -10.13 -9.65 -14.74
CA PHE A 112 -9.66 -8.71 -15.75
C PHE A 112 -8.17 -8.91 -16.07
N VAL A 113 -7.30 -9.02 -15.05
CA VAL A 113 -5.87 -9.25 -15.30
C VAL A 113 -5.60 -10.63 -15.92
N VAL A 114 -6.41 -11.65 -15.59
CA VAL A 114 -6.37 -12.96 -16.25
C VAL A 114 -6.73 -12.86 -17.73
N GLN A 115 -7.78 -12.11 -18.08
CA GLN A 115 -8.20 -11.89 -19.48
C GLN A 115 -7.12 -11.16 -20.30
N LEU A 116 -6.29 -10.35 -19.65
CA LEU A 116 -5.14 -9.69 -20.28
C LEU A 116 -3.88 -10.56 -20.35
N GLY A 117 -3.90 -11.76 -19.78
CA GLY A 117 -2.77 -12.69 -19.76
C GLY A 117 -1.81 -12.54 -18.57
N TYR A 118 -2.14 -11.70 -17.59
CA TYR A 118 -1.32 -11.42 -16.41
C TYR A 118 -1.74 -12.28 -15.19
N PHE A 119 -1.75 -13.61 -15.39
CA PHE A 119 -2.30 -14.58 -14.44
C PHE A 119 -1.71 -14.49 -13.03
N SER A 120 -0.41 -14.20 -12.91
CA SER A 120 0.31 -14.13 -11.63
C SER A 120 -0.20 -13.02 -10.72
N LEU A 121 -0.86 -11.99 -11.26
CA LEU A 121 -1.41 -10.88 -10.48
C LEU A 121 -2.74 -11.23 -9.81
N ALA A 122 -3.49 -12.19 -10.36
CA ALA A 122 -4.87 -12.45 -9.98
C ALA A 122 -5.05 -12.84 -8.49
N PRO A 123 -4.24 -13.72 -7.88
CA PRO A 123 -4.42 -14.09 -6.47
C PRO A 123 -4.24 -12.90 -5.52
N MET A 124 -3.30 -12.02 -5.83
CA MET A 124 -3.00 -10.83 -5.05
C MET A 124 -4.13 -9.79 -5.14
N ILE A 125 -4.65 -9.57 -6.35
CA ILE A 125 -5.76 -8.66 -6.59
C ILE A 125 -7.07 -9.20 -6.00
N ALA A 126 -7.34 -10.50 -6.10
CA ALA A 126 -8.57 -11.09 -5.55
C ALA A 126 -8.70 -10.92 -4.02
N THR A 127 -7.58 -10.86 -3.30
CA THR A 127 -7.54 -10.87 -1.83
C THR A 127 -7.17 -9.52 -1.20
N HIS A 128 -6.97 -8.46 -2.00
CA HIS A 128 -6.49 -7.17 -1.48
C HIS A 128 -7.48 -6.49 -0.49
N MET A 129 -8.79 -6.74 -0.64
CA MET A 129 -9.82 -6.25 0.28
C MET A 129 -10.02 -7.13 1.51
N GLU A 130 -9.83 -8.44 1.36
CA GLU A 130 -10.11 -9.47 2.35
C GLU A 130 -9.01 -10.53 2.29
N LEU A 131 -8.11 -10.45 3.27
CA LEU A 131 -6.98 -11.35 3.40
C LEU A 131 -7.02 -12.01 4.77
N VAL A 132 -6.82 -13.32 4.81
CA VAL A 132 -6.56 -14.06 6.04
C VAL A 132 -5.05 -14.17 6.19
N PHE A 133 -4.51 -13.59 7.25
CA PHE A 133 -3.08 -13.67 7.57
C PHE A 133 -2.92 -13.90 9.07
N LEU A 134 -2.22 -14.97 9.42
CA LEU A 134 -1.99 -15.38 10.81
C LEU A 134 -0.56 -15.04 11.23
N GLN A 135 -0.39 -14.75 12.52
CA GLN A 135 0.93 -14.52 13.08
C GLN A 135 1.85 -15.73 12.83
N GLY A 136 3.07 -15.46 12.35
CA GLY A 136 4.05 -16.49 12.02
C GLY A 136 3.92 -17.06 10.60
N GLN A 137 2.89 -16.69 9.83
CA GLN A 137 2.87 -16.99 8.39
C GLN A 137 3.96 -16.19 7.66
N PRO A 138 4.62 -16.77 6.64
CA PRO A 138 5.57 -16.04 5.82
C PRO A 138 4.92 -14.83 5.15
N LEU A 139 5.64 -13.70 5.15
CA LEU A 139 5.23 -12.53 4.37
C LEU A 139 5.32 -12.87 2.87
N GLY A 140 4.24 -12.57 2.16
CA GLY A 140 4.16 -12.67 0.70
C GLY A 140 3.60 -11.39 0.10
N GLU A 141 3.53 -11.35 -1.22
CA GLU A 141 3.15 -10.17 -1.98
C GLU A 141 1.73 -9.70 -1.66
N ALA A 142 0.78 -10.63 -1.47
CA ALA A 142 -0.59 -10.28 -1.06
C ALA A 142 -0.63 -9.57 0.30
N ALA A 143 0.17 -10.01 1.27
CA ALA A 143 0.25 -9.38 2.58
C ALA A 143 0.84 -7.96 2.47
N ILE A 144 1.90 -7.79 1.68
CA ILE A 144 2.54 -6.49 1.47
C ILE A 144 1.60 -5.52 0.76
N LEU A 145 0.91 -5.96 -0.30
CA LEU A 145 -0.08 -5.14 -0.99
C LEU A 145 -1.22 -4.75 -0.05
N TYR A 146 -1.74 -5.70 0.73
CA TYR A 146 -2.82 -5.48 1.69
C TYR A 146 -2.46 -4.45 2.76
N LEU A 147 -1.21 -4.46 3.24
CA LEU A 147 -0.70 -3.46 4.18
C LEU A 147 -0.53 -2.10 3.50
N ALA A 148 0.12 -2.05 2.34
CA ALA A 148 0.38 -0.82 1.58
C ALA A 148 -0.91 -0.05 1.27
N ASP A 149 -1.96 -0.75 0.81
CA ASP A 149 -3.29 -0.19 0.59
C ASP A 149 -3.84 0.53 1.84
N LYS A 150 -3.71 -0.08 3.02
CA LYS A 150 -4.29 0.46 4.25
C LYS A 150 -3.52 1.62 4.85
N ILE A 151 -2.22 1.70 4.61
CA ILE A 151 -1.41 2.86 5.03
C ILE A 151 -1.41 3.99 3.99
N CYS A 152 -2.08 3.83 2.85
CA CYS A 152 -2.27 4.86 1.83
C CYS A 152 -3.71 5.37 1.81
N LYS A 153 -3.96 6.66 2.04
CA LYS A 153 -5.28 7.29 1.88
C LYS A 153 -5.24 8.29 0.74
N GLY A 154 -5.91 7.97 -0.38
CA GLY A 154 -5.67 8.73 -1.62
C GLY A 154 -4.19 8.63 -1.99
N SER A 155 -3.54 9.76 -2.21
CA SER A 155 -2.09 9.85 -2.52
C SER A 155 -1.22 10.19 -1.30
N THR A 156 -1.72 10.08 -0.07
CA THR A 156 -0.95 10.37 1.14
C THR A 156 -0.82 9.15 2.05
N LEU A 157 0.16 9.19 2.94
CA LEU A 157 0.32 8.18 3.98
C LEU A 157 -0.53 8.47 5.22
N ILE A 158 -0.95 7.41 5.88
CA ILE A 158 -1.69 7.43 7.14
C ILE A 158 -1.33 6.20 7.97
N SER A 159 -1.25 6.32 9.31
CA SER A 159 -1.05 5.14 10.15
C SER A 159 -2.28 4.24 10.14
N LEU A 160 -2.10 2.95 10.42
CA LEU A 160 -3.23 2.00 10.50
C LEU A 160 -4.24 2.42 11.57
N GLU A 161 -3.77 2.93 12.70
CA GLU A 161 -4.62 3.42 13.80
C GLU A 161 -5.48 4.59 13.36
N GLN A 162 -4.88 5.59 12.70
CA GLN A 162 -5.62 6.74 12.18
C GLN A 162 -6.59 6.33 11.08
N ARG A 163 -6.20 5.40 10.20
CA ARG A 163 -7.07 4.91 9.12
C ARG A 163 -8.24 4.10 9.67
N LEU A 164 -8.02 3.27 10.69
CA LEU A 164 -9.08 2.55 11.41
C LEU A 164 -10.06 3.54 12.05
N ALA A 165 -9.57 4.53 12.79
CA ALA A 165 -10.40 5.55 13.41
C ALA A 165 -11.26 6.31 12.38
N LYS A 166 -10.65 6.75 11.27
CA LYS A 166 -11.39 7.39 10.16
C LYS A 166 -12.42 6.45 9.52
N SER A 167 -12.14 5.14 9.43
CA SER A 167 -13.08 4.15 8.88
C SER A 167 -14.28 3.92 9.81
N ILE A 168 -14.04 3.80 11.12
CA ILE A 168 -15.09 3.69 12.13
C ILE A 168 -15.95 4.96 12.16
N GLN A 169 -15.33 6.14 12.07
CA GLN A 169 -16.06 7.41 12.02
C GLN A 169 -16.99 7.48 10.80
N ALA A 170 -16.54 7.00 9.64
CA ALA A 170 -17.31 7.08 8.40
C ALA A 170 -18.43 6.03 8.28
N TYR A 171 -18.20 4.82 8.80
CA TYR A 171 -19.07 3.66 8.54
C TYR A 171 -19.62 2.98 9.79
N GLY A 172 -19.23 3.45 10.99
CA GLY A 172 -19.53 2.81 12.26
C GLY A 172 -18.56 1.69 12.61
N GLU A 173 -18.67 1.18 13.84
CA GLU A 173 -17.84 0.09 14.33
C GLU A 173 -18.39 -1.28 13.89
N LEU A 174 -18.05 -1.67 12.68
CA LEU A 174 -18.44 -2.95 12.09
C LEU A 174 -17.36 -4.02 12.32
N PHE A 175 -17.79 -5.27 12.57
CA PHE A 175 -16.88 -6.41 12.72
C PHE A 175 -15.93 -6.56 11.53
N SER A 176 -16.44 -6.39 10.30
CA SER A 176 -15.65 -6.48 9.07
C SER A 176 -14.54 -5.42 8.98
N ILE A 177 -14.77 -4.22 9.52
CA ILE A 177 -13.73 -3.17 9.59
C ILE A 177 -12.67 -3.59 10.60
N ARG A 178 -13.08 -4.02 11.80
CA ARG A 178 -12.16 -4.48 12.85
C ARG A 178 -11.29 -5.64 12.36
N GLU A 179 -11.89 -6.64 11.73
CA GLU A 179 -11.18 -7.80 11.18
C GLU A 179 -10.14 -7.39 10.14
N LYS A 180 -10.51 -6.52 9.19
CA LYS A 180 -9.60 -6.04 8.14
C LYS A 180 -8.38 -5.33 8.72
N PHE A 181 -8.56 -4.51 9.76
CA PHE A 181 -7.45 -3.82 10.41
C PHE A 181 -6.65 -4.73 11.35
N ASN A 182 -7.27 -5.72 11.99
CA ASN A 182 -6.56 -6.73 12.76
C ASN A 182 -5.57 -7.49 11.86
N THR A 183 -6.00 -7.94 10.68
CA THR A 183 -5.09 -8.52 9.68
C THR A 183 -3.95 -7.56 9.34
N ALA A 184 -4.27 -6.29 9.08
CA ALA A 184 -3.27 -5.28 8.73
C ALA A 184 -2.24 -5.05 9.85
N PHE A 185 -2.67 -5.05 11.11
CA PHE A 185 -1.79 -4.92 12.27
C PHE A 185 -0.84 -6.12 12.41
N VAL A 186 -1.33 -7.35 12.22
CA VAL A 186 -0.50 -8.56 12.27
C VAL A 186 0.55 -8.54 11.15
N ILE A 187 0.17 -8.16 9.94
CA ILE A 187 1.09 -8.02 8.81
C ILE A 187 2.13 -6.93 9.11
N ARG A 188 1.70 -5.75 9.57
CA ARG A 188 2.59 -4.65 9.94
C ARG A 188 3.62 -5.08 10.98
N ASP A 189 3.18 -5.74 12.04
CA ASP A 189 4.10 -6.17 13.10
C ASP A 189 5.12 -7.20 12.57
N SER A 190 4.69 -8.09 11.67
CA SER A 190 5.60 -9.03 10.98
C SER A 190 6.60 -8.29 10.06
N VAL A 191 6.15 -7.27 9.33
CA VAL A 191 7.00 -6.42 8.47
C VAL A 191 8.04 -5.66 9.29
N VAL A 192 7.60 -4.99 10.37
CA VAL A 192 8.48 -4.20 11.24
C VAL A 192 9.52 -5.08 11.93
N GLN A 193 9.15 -6.31 12.31
CA GLN A 193 10.09 -7.26 12.91
C GLN A 193 11.15 -7.77 11.91
N ALA A 194 10.81 -7.84 10.62
CA ALA A 194 11.69 -8.40 9.59
C ALA A 194 12.63 -7.38 8.94
N ILE A 195 12.45 -6.08 9.19
CA ILE A 195 13.24 -5.00 8.58
C ILE A 195 14.30 -4.49 9.57
N ASP A 196 15.56 -4.42 9.12
CA ASP A 196 16.64 -3.71 9.81
C ASP A 196 16.54 -2.22 9.46
N ASP A 197 15.95 -1.42 10.35
CA ASP A 197 15.63 -0.02 10.09
C ASP A 197 16.87 0.86 9.83
N ARG A 198 18.06 0.41 10.21
CA ARG A 198 19.35 1.07 9.90
C ARG A 198 19.67 1.06 8.41
N GLN A 199 19.07 0.15 7.64
CA GLN A 199 19.25 0.04 6.19
C GLN A 199 18.30 0.97 5.42
N ILE A 200 17.26 1.50 6.07
CA ILE A 200 16.27 2.35 5.40
C ILE A 200 16.88 3.73 5.08
N PRO A 201 16.89 4.14 3.79
CA PRO A 201 17.39 5.45 3.40
C PRO A 201 16.65 6.61 4.07
N LEU A 202 17.37 7.68 4.42
CA LEU A 202 16.79 8.85 5.09
C LEU A 202 15.59 9.45 4.33
N ALA A 203 15.67 9.47 2.99
CA ALA A 203 14.60 9.96 2.12
C ALA A 203 13.30 9.15 2.22
N GLU A 204 13.36 7.93 2.76
CA GLU A 204 12.23 7.01 2.84
C GLU A 204 11.77 6.78 4.30
N LYS A 205 12.44 7.42 5.27
CA LYS A 205 12.10 7.31 6.70
C LYS A 205 10.67 7.74 7.00
N GLY A 206 10.07 8.63 6.22
CA GLY A 206 8.66 9.01 6.38
C GLY A 206 7.68 7.83 6.21
N ILE A 207 7.96 6.89 5.30
CA ILE A 207 7.14 5.67 5.15
C ILE A 207 7.34 4.76 6.36
N TRP A 208 8.59 4.59 6.80
CA TRP A 208 8.92 3.79 7.97
C TRP A 208 8.25 4.31 9.25
N GLU A 209 8.29 5.62 9.47
CA GLU A 209 7.64 6.27 10.61
C GLU A 209 6.13 5.98 10.66
N ILE A 210 5.45 5.98 9.50
CA ILE A 210 4.03 5.63 9.42
C ILE A 210 3.79 4.16 9.79
N LEU A 211 4.68 3.25 9.39
CA LEU A 211 4.59 1.83 9.75
C LEU A 211 4.79 1.59 11.24
N ILE A 212 5.69 2.30 11.92
CA ILE A 212 5.95 2.07 13.35
C ILE A 212 5.06 2.92 14.27
N ASN A 213 4.34 3.91 13.72
CA ASN A 213 3.49 4.80 14.50
C ASN A 213 2.23 4.09 14.98
N LYS A 214 2.27 3.59 16.23
CA LYS A 214 1.14 2.96 16.92
C LYS A 214 0.22 3.95 17.65
N ASN A 215 0.47 5.26 17.54
CA ASN A 215 -0.33 6.25 18.26
C ASN A 215 -1.64 6.52 17.52
N GLY A 216 -2.67 5.73 17.87
CA GLY A 216 -4.06 6.08 17.69
C GLY A 216 -4.50 7.00 18.82
N ILE A 217 -4.58 8.31 18.56
CA ILE A 217 -5.31 9.31 19.37
C ILE A 217 -4.96 9.29 20.88
N LEU A 218 -3.99 10.10 21.30
CA LEU A 218 -4.11 10.85 22.54
C LEU A 218 -4.40 12.31 22.16
N GLY A 219 -5.67 12.65 22.18
CA GLY A 219 -6.17 13.95 21.77
C GLY A 219 -7.69 14.04 21.85
N SER A 220 -8.28 13.57 22.94
CA SER A 220 -9.54 14.13 23.43
C SER A 220 -9.22 14.85 24.73
N GLU A 221 -8.97 16.15 24.62
CA GLU A 221 -9.21 17.06 25.73
C GLU A 221 -10.70 16.96 26.07
N ASN A 222 -10.99 16.53 27.30
CA ASN A 222 -12.17 16.91 28.09
C ASN A 222 -11.91 16.46 29.53
N GLY A 223 -11.56 17.43 30.37
CA GLY A 223 -11.25 17.29 31.79
C GLY A 223 -10.55 18.54 32.29
#